data_AF-A0A432KCG0-F1
#
_entry.id   AF-A0A432KCG0-F1
#
_cell.length_a   1.000
_cell.length_b   1.000
_cell.length_c   1.000
_cell.angle_alpha   90.00
_cell.angle_beta   90.00
_cell.angle_gamma   90.00
#
_symmetry.space_group_name_H-M   'P 1'
#
loop_
_entity.id
_entity.type
_entity.pdbx_description
1 polymer ?
#
loop_
_entity_poly.entity_id
_entity_poly.type
_entity_poly.pdbx_seq_one_letter_code
_entity_poly.pdbx_strand_id
1 'polypeptide(L)'
;MKTLYFISSIILLLFLTSCQKSIFSEREKSLFISPNFGEDLNIDSLRTLEDLIVHLDDIYCENYTVDKWPVLYFDLEHKKLVNPSRGKNIIPIGIEPSPCPNLMFEYDFSRILEVVKDGYNLEVEEQRIEPDSLTKYISKQYLNFGTDPKYSPSPENNGIWLITNKDDKLENLNKYIWQILDGYVIMANQYAMIVYRKTLDDLSEKEFADLKKVLSFHLSFKFSDEPPRIINELQ
;
A
#
# COMPACT_ATOMS: atom_id res chain seq x y z
N MET A 1 52.25 -11.42 -13.27
CA MET A 1 51.44 -10.42 -14.01
C MET A 1 50.05 -10.90 -14.42
N LYS A 2 49.86 -12.13 -14.93
CA LYS A 2 48.53 -12.60 -15.40
C LYS A 2 47.44 -12.73 -14.31
N THR A 3 47.82 -13.01 -13.06
CA THR A 3 46.88 -13.22 -11.94
C THR A 3 46.24 -11.93 -11.44
N LEU A 4 46.94 -10.78 -11.55
CA LEU A 4 46.42 -9.48 -11.11
C LEU A 4 45.30 -8.97 -12.04
N TYR A 5 45.44 -9.21 -13.34
CA TYR A 5 44.40 -8.87 -14.33
C TYR A 5 43.13 -9.70 -14.14
N PHE A 6 43.26 -10.99 -13.80
CA PHE A 6 42.10 -11.87 -13.59
C PHE A 6 41.28 -11.46 -12.36
N ILE A 7 41.94 -11.10 -11.26
CA ILE A 7 41.28 -10.60 -10.04
C ILE A 7 40.62 -9.25 -10.30
N SER A 8 41.30 -8.35 -11.03
CA SER A 8 40.73 -7.06 -11.42
C SER A 8 39.48 -7.20 -12.30
N SER A 9 39.46 -8.17 -13.23
CA SER A 9 38.28 -8.45 -14.08
C SER A 9 37.10 -9.04 -13.29
N ILE A 10 37.35 -9.86 -12.27
CA ILE A 10 36.28 -10.42 -11.41
C ILE A 10 35.68 -9.33 -10.51
N ILE A 11 36.51 -8.44 -9.95
CA ILE A 11 36.03 -7.30 -9.15
C ILE A 11 35.19 -6.34 -10.01
N LEU A 12 35.62 -6.07 -11.25
CA LEU A 12 34.87 -5.22 -12.17
C LEU A 12 33.53 -5.86 -12.60
N LEU A 13 33.48 -7.19 -12.78
CA LEU A 13 32.22 -7.91 -13.03
C LEU A 13 31.29 -7.88 -11.81
N LEU A 14 31.83 -8.00 -10.59
CA LEU A 14 31.05 -7.94 -9.35
C LEU A 14 30.45 -6.55 -9.11
N PHE A 15 31.13 -5.47 -9.52
CA PHE A 15 30.58 -4.12 -9.46
C PHE A 15 29.49 -3.86 -10.51
N LEU A 16 29.57 -4.51 -11.68
CA LEU A 16 28.55 -4.37 -12.74
C LEU A 16 27.27 -5.19 -12.48
N THR A 17 27.32 -6.23 -11.64
CA THR A 17 26.13 -7.02 -11.26
C THR A 17 25.46 -6.57 -9.97
N SER A 18 25.99 -5.54 -9.28
CA SER A 18 25.44 -5.04 -8.01
C SER A 18 24.37 -3.93 -8.17
N CYS A 19 23.97 -3.59 -9.40
CA CYS A 19 22.70 -2.90 -9.60
C CYS A 19 21.57 -3.92 -9.42
N GLN A 20 21.23 -4.23 -8.16
CA GLN A 20 19.94 -4.82 -7.85
C GLN A 20 18.88 -3.83 -8.35
N LYS A 21 18.28 -4.14 -9.50
CA LYS A 21 17.16 -3.37 -10.02
C LYS A 21 16.03 -3.53 -9.02
N SER A 22 15.72 -2.44 -8.31
CA SER A 22 14.56 -2.37 -7.42
C SER A 22 13.31 -2.80 -8.19
N ILE A 23 12.41 -3.52 -7.50
CA ILE A 23 11.16 -4.00 -8.07
C ILE A 23 10.30 -2.84 -8.58
N PHE A 24 10.32 -1.71 -7.86
CA PHE A 24 9.71 -0.44 -8.28
C PHE A 24 10.79 0.57 -8.68
N SER A 25 10.50 1.41 -9.68
CA SER A 25 11.31 2.58 -9.99
C SER A 25 11.26 3.60 -8.84
N GLU A 26 12.20 4.54 -8.79
CA GLU A 26 12.14 5.62 -7.79
C GLU A 26 10.88 6.48 -7.94
N ARG A 27 10.38 6.62 -9.17
CA ARG A 27 9.13 7.33 -9.43
C ARG A 27 7.94 6.57 -8.85
N GLU A 28 7.88 5.26 -9.05
CA GLU A 28 6.82 4.40 -8.49
C GLU A 28 6.85 4.39 -6.95
N LYS A 29 8.03 4.29 -6.33
CA LYS A 29 8.16 4.41 -4.87
C LYS A 29 7.62 5.73 -4.35
N SER A 30 7.83 6.82 -5.09
CA SER A 30 7.40 8.15 -4.66
C SER A 30 5.88 8.34 -4.67
N LEU A 31 5.10 7.44 -5.29
CA LEU A 31 3.63 7.43 -5.19
C LEU A 31 3.16 7.26 -3.75
N PHE A 32 3.90 6.49 -2.95
CA PHE A 32 3.52 6.16 -1.57
C PHE A 32 3.94 7.23 -0.56
N ILE A 33 4.73 8.23 -0.97
CA ILE A 33 5.21 9.28 -0.06
C ILE A 33 4.16 10.41 0.02
N SER A 34 3.64 10.66 1.23
CA SER A 34 2.74 11.78 1.52
C SER A 34 3.44 12.87 2.33
N PRO A 35 3.12 14.17 2.11
CA PRO A 35 3.65 15.26 2.94
C PRO A 35 3.19 15.18 4.41
N ASN A 36 2.14 14.42 4.70
CA ASN A 36 1.57 14.32 6.05
C ASN A 36 2.20 13.17 6.86
N PHE A 37 3.39 12.68 6.53
CA PHE A 37 4.04 11.63 7.29
C PHE A 37 4.62 12.13 8.62
N GLY A 38 4.37 11.35 9.66
CA GLY A 38 4.70 11.59 11.06
C GLY A 38 5.79 10.66 11.56
N GLU A 39 5.57 10.04 12.71
CA GLU A 39 6.56 9.18 13.36
C GLU A 39 6.64 7.79 12.70
N ASP A 40 7.85 7.22 12.72
CA ASP A 40 8.10 5.85 12.27
C ASP A 40 7.57 4.85 13.30
N LEU A 41 6.76 3.91 12.84
CA LEU A 41 6.28 2.83 13.69
C LEU A 41 7.36 1.76 13.89
N ASN A 42 7.59 1.40 15.15
CA ASN A 42 8.41 0.25 15.48
C ASN A 42 7.58 -1.04 15.38
N ILE A 43 7.77 -1.79 14.30
CA ILE A 43 7.01 -3.03 14.08
C ILE A 43 7.46 -4.18 14.99
N ASP A 44 8.66 -4.11 15.58
CA ASP A 44 9.16 -5.19 16.45
C ASP A 44 8.35 -5.27 17.76
N SER A 45 7.62 -4.20 18.13
CA SER A 45 6.68 -4.17 19.26
C SER A 45 5.25 -4.59 18.93
N LEU A 46 4.91 -4.78 17.66
CA LEU A 46 3.54 -5.07 17.20
C LEU A 46 3.49 -6.50 16.66
N ARG A 47 2.65 -7.36 17.25
CA ARG A 47 2.54 -8.78 16.82
C ARG A 47 1.29 -9.02 16.01
N THR A 48 0.17 -8.46 16.45
CA THR A 48 -1.16 -8.67 15.90
C THR A 48 -1.70 -7.40 15.25
N LEU A 49 -2.81 -7.53 14.52
CA LEU A 49 -3.55 -6.39 14.04
C LEU A 49 -4.10 -5.55 15.21
N GLU A 50 -4.59 -6.18 16.28
CA GLU A 50 -5.06 -5.46 17.48
C GLU A 50 -3.95 -4.57 18.06
N ASP A 51 -2.72 -5.10 18.19
CA ASP A 51 -1.58 -4.32 18.69
C ASP A 51 -1.34 -3.06 17.84
N LEU A 52 -1.41 -3.21 16.51
CA LEU A 52 -1.26 -2.09 15.58
C LEU A 52 -2.38 -1.07 15.76
N ILE A 53 -3.65 -1.49 15.77
CA ILE A 53 -4.78 -0.57 15.86
C ILE A 53 -4.80 0.14 17.21
N VAL A 54 -4.61 -0.56 18.33
CA VAL A 54 -4.53 0.06 19.66
C VAL A 54 -3.40 1.08 19.71
N HIS A 55 -2.23 0.74 19.16
CA HIS A 55 -1.11 1.69 19.13
C HIS A 55 -1.41 2.94 18.29
N LEU A 56 -2.12 2.79 17.17
CA LEU A 56 -2.60 3.93 16.38
C LEU A 56 -3.62 4.74 17.18
N ASP A 57 -4.60 4.10 17.81
CA ASP A 57 -5.64 4.78 18.57
C ASP A 57 -5.06 5.56 19.78
N ASP A 58 -4.04 5.03 20.47
CA ASP A 58 -3.32 5.74 21.53
C ASP A 58 -2.68 7.05 21.02
N ILE A 59 -2.14 7.03 19.79
CA ILE A 59 -1.51 8.20 19.17
C ILE A 59 -2.57 9.21 18.70
N TYR A 60 -3.62 8.73 18.05
CA TYR A 60 -4.56 9.59 17.31
C TYR A 60 -5.83 9.91 18.09
N CYS A 61 -6.45 8.93 18.74
CA CYS A 61 -7.69 9.13 19.50
C CYS A 61 -7.42 9.75 20.88
N GLU A 62 -6.33 9.39 21.54
CA GLU A 62 -6.09 9.79 22.95
C GLU A 62 -5.20 11.01 23.11
N ASN A 63 -4.25 11.24 22.18
CA ASN A 63 -3.23 12.29 22.32
C ASN A 63 -3.51 13.61 21.55
N TYR A 64 -4.67 13.76 20.88
CA TYR A 64 -5.26 15.01 20.33
C TYR A 64 -4.35 15.98 19.54
N THR A 65 -3.14 15.60 19.17
CA THR A 65 -2.10 16.56 18.73
C THR A 65 -1.46 16.21 17.40
N VAL A 66 -1.86 15.10 16.78
CA VAL A 66 -1.15 14.56 15.63
C VAL A 66 -1.87 14.92 14.33
N ASP A 67 -1.28 15.83 13.57
CA ASP A 67 -1.70 16.28 12.23
C ASP A 67 -1.11 15.42 11.09
N LYS A 68 -0.32 14.40 11.45
CA LYS A 68 0.47 13.57 10.53
C LYS A 68 0.19 12.10 10.72
N TRP A 69 0.19 11.30 9.66
CA TRP A 69 0.01 9.85 9.69
C TRP A 69 1.28 9.11 10.06
N PRO A 70 1.20 8.01 10.81
CA PRO A 70 2.35 7.22 11.17
C PRO A 70 2.80 6.39 9.96
N VAL A 71 4.08 6.04 9.95
CA VAL A 71 4.70 5.42 8.78
C VAL A 71 5.10 3.98 9.10
N LEU A 72 4.55 3.03 8.35
CA LEU A 72 5.08 1.67 8.25
C LEU A 72 6.09 1.59 7.09
N TYR A 73 7.07 0.71 7.21
CA TYR A 73 8.02 0.45 6.14
C TYR A 73 7.83 -0.95 5.58
N PHE A 74 7.82 -1.06 4.26
CA PHE A 74 7.67 -2.33 3.56
C PHE A 74 8.87 -2.60 2.68
N ASP A 75 9.55 -3.72 2.93
CA ASP A 75 10.64 -4.22 2.12
C ASP A 75 10.07 -4.86 0.86
N LEU A 76 10.31 -4.23 -0.29
CA LEU A 76 9.80 -4.69 -1.58
C LEU A 76 10.45 -6.01 -2.01
N GLU A 77 11.74 -6.21 -1.69
CA GLU A 77 12.49 -7.40 -2.10
C GLU A 77 12.02 -8.65 -1.35
N HIS A 78 11.88 -8.52 -0.03
CA HIS A 78 11.44 -9.61 0.83
C HIS A 78 9.92 -9.66 1.03
N LYS A 79 9.20 -8.68 0.47
CA LYS A 79 7.73 -8.53 0.54
C LYS A 79 7.21 -8.62 1.96
N LYS A 80 7.77 -7.82 2.87
CA LYS A 80 7.41 -7.84 4.30
C LYS A 80 7.52 -6.47 4.95
N LEU A 81 6.71 -6.25 5.98
CA LEU A 81 6.88 -5.15 6.91
C LEU A 81 8.23 -5.24 7.62
N VAL A 82 8.90 -4.11 7.77
CA VAL A 82 10.21 -3.97 8.42
C VAL A 82 10.29 -2.68 9.21
N ASN A 83 11.26 -2.59 10.11
CA ASN A 83 11.64 -1.32 10.71
C ASN A 83 12.44 -0.45 9.71
N PRO A 84 12.37 0.90 9.80
CA PRO A 84 13.01 1.83 8.85
C PRO A 84 14.51 1.60 8.66
N SER A 85 15.20 1.12 9.68
CA SER A 85 16.64 0.87 9.69
C SER A 85 17.09 -0.40 8.96
N ARG A 86 16.17 -1.22 8.42
CA ARG A 86 16.45 -2.59 7.97
C ARG A 86 16.40 -2.85 6.45
N GLY A 87 16.63 -1.87 5.59
CA GLY A 87 16.77 -2.18 4.15
C GLY A 87 17.21 -1.03 3.24
N LYS A 88 17.63 -1.38 2.02
CA LYS A 88 17.91 -0.43 0.92
C LYS A 88 16.73 -0.28 -0.05
N ASN A 89 15.75 -1.18 0.02
CA ASN A 89 14.61 -1.24 -0.89
C ASN A 89 13.27 -1.25 -0.14
N ILE A 90 13.15 -0.32 0.81
CA ILE A 90 11.95 -0.13 1.61
C ILE A 90 11.15 1.04 1.06
N ILE A 91 9.83 0.95 1.14
CA ILE A 91 8.94 2.09 0.92
C ILE A 91 8.23 2.47 2.21
N PRO A 92 8.07 3.78 2.48
CA PRO A 92 7.19 4.23 3.54
C PRO A 92 5.73 4.12 3.06
N ILE A 93 4.87 3.63 3.94
CA ILE A 93 3.43 3.49 3.74
C ILE A 93 2.76 4.26 4.87
N GLY A 94 2.10 5.35 4.50
CA GLY A 94 1.27 6.09 5.45
C GLY A 94 0.06 5.26 5.81
N ILE A 95 -0.16 5.05 7.11
CA ILE A 95 -1.32 4.32 7.59
C ILE A 95 -2.34 5.31 8.09
N GLU A 96 -3.51 5.28 7.48
CA GLU A 96 -4.59 6.11 7.93
C GLU A 96 -5.23 5.49 9.18
N PRO A 97 -5.30 6.23 10.30
CA PRO A 97 -5.87 5.72 11.54
C PRO A 97 -7.37 5.44 11.37
N SER A 98 -7.95 4.72 12.33
CA SER A 98 -9.41 4.52 12.37
C SER A 98 -10.13 5.82 12.77
N PRO A 99 -11.41 6.00 12.36
CA PRO A 99 -12.17 7.19 12.73
C PRO A 99 -12.34 7.28 14.25
N CYS A 100 -11.77 8.30 14.88
CA CYS A 100 -11.97 8.57 16.30
C CYS A 100 -13.10 9.59 16.52
N PRO A 101 -13.92 9.47 17.58
CA PRO A 101 -15.00 10.41 17.87
C PRO A 101 -14.58 11.89 17.95
N ASN A 102 -13.31 12.15 18.27
CA ASN A 102 -12.79 13.48 18.55
C ASN A 102 -11.69 13.95 17.57
N LEU A 103 -11.39 13.19 16.50
CA LEU A 103 -10.40 13.61 15.50
C LEU A 103 -11.01 14.56 14.45
N MET A 104 -10.23 15.56 14.05
CA MET A 104 -10.52 16.48 12.94
C MET A 104 -10.10 15.94 11.57
N PHE A 105 -10.01 14.62 11.39
CA PHE A 105 -9.79 14.07 10.06
C PHE A 105 -11.15 13.84 9.40
N GLU A 106 -11.54 14.75 8.51
CA GLU A 106 -12.59 14.46 7.54
C GLU A 106 -12.02 13.43 6.55
N TYR A 107 -12.51 12.20 6.64
CA TYR A 107 -12.31 11.20 5.61
C TYR A 107 -13.05 11.68 4.37
N ASP A 108 -12.38 12.44 3.50
CA ASP A 108 -12.94 12.87 2.22
C ASP A 108 -12.93 11.71 1.21
N PHE A 109 -13.36 10.52 1.62
CA PHE A 109 -13.50 9.38 0.73
C PHE A 109 -14.91 9.32 0.18
N SER A 110 -15.02 9.43 -1.14
CA SER A 110 -16.26 9.19 -1.85
C SER A 110 -16.58 7.68 -1.90
N ARG A 111 -15.54 6.82 -1.92
CA ARG A 111 -15.62 5.36 -1.88
C ARG A 111 -14.37 4.73 -1.24
N ILE A 112 -14.54 3.58 -0.61
CA ILE A 112 -13.47 2.79 0.00
C ILE A 112 -13.56 1.39 -0.58
N LEU A 113 -12.42 0.85 -1.02
CA LEU A 113 -12.32 -0.57 -1.37
C LEU A 113 -12.06 -1.39 -0.10
N GLU A 114 -13.06 -2.13 0.32
CA GLU A 114 -12.93 -3.04 1.46
C GLU A 114 -12.32 -4.38 1.02
N VAL A 115 -11.21 -4.75 1.65
CA VAL A 115 -10.51 -6.01 1.43
C VAL A 115 -10.58 -6.82 2.72
N VAL A 116 -11.52 -7.76 2.80
CA VAL A 116 -11.77 -8.55 4.01
C VAL A 116 -11.08 -9.91 3.91
N LYS A 117 -10.13 -10.17 4.79
CA LYS A 117 -9.47 -11.46 4.95
C LYS A 117 -10.16 -12.27 6.05
N ASP A 118 -10.52 -13.52 5.74
CA ASP A 118 -10.99 -14.50 6.72
C ASP A 118 -10.31 -15.85 6.48
N GLY A 119 -9.33 -16.16 7.35
CA GLY A 119 -8.50 -17.35 7.19
C GLY A 119 -7.82 -17.42 5.82
N TYR A 120 -8.33 -18.29 4.95
CA TYR A 120 -7.86 -18.51 3.58
C TYR A 120 -8.66 -17.78 2.50
N ASN A 121 -9.82 -17.21 2.84
CA ASN A 121 -10.67 -16.50 1.91
C ASN A 121 -10.34 -15.00 1.89
N LEU A 122 -10.64 -14.37 0.76
CA LEU A 122 -10.54 -12.93 0.58
C LEU A 122 -11.84 -12.44 -0.06
N GLU A 123 -12.40 -11.37 0.47
CA GLU A 123 -13.58 -10.68 -0.08
C GLU A 123 -13.20 -9.26 -0.46
N VAL A 124 -13.65 -8.82 -1.63
CA VAL A 124 -13.49 -7.44 -2.13
C VAL A 124 -14.83 -6.98 -2.67
N GLU A 125 -15.38 -5.87 -2.17
CA GLU A 125 -16.72 -5.37 -2.57
C GLU A 125 -17.81 -6.46 -2.53
N GLU A 126 -17.85 -7.20 -1.42
CA GLU A 126 -18.80 -8.30 -1.15
C GLU A 126 -18.66 -9.48 -2.14
N GLN A 127 -17.56 -9.57 -2.88
CA GLN A 127 -17.25 -10.68 -3.78
C GLN A 127 -16.08 -11.50 -3.25
N ARG A 128 -16.29 -12.81 -3.12
CA ARG A 128 -15.20 -13.74 -2.83
C ARG A 128 -14.25 -13.86 -4.01
N ILE A 129 -12.96 -13.73 -3.71
CA ILE A 129 -11.89 -13.81 -4.70
C ILE A 129 -10.79 -14.74 -4.21
N GLU A 130 -10.05 -15.31 -5.15
CA GLU A 130 -8.81 -16.03 -4.83
C GLU A 130 -7.80 -15.06 -4.21
N PRO A 131 -7.09 -15.44 -3.12
CA PRO A 131 -6.15 -14.54 -2.44
C PRO A 131 -5.06 -13.93 -3.32
N ASP A 132 -4.65 -14.61 -4.38
CA ASP A 132 -3.62 -14.15 -5.33
C ASP A 132 -4.18 -13.26 -6.46
N SER A 133 -5.49 -12.96 -6.42
CA SER A 133 -6.17 -12.10 -7.40
C SER A 133 -6.31 -10.65 -6.95
N LEU A 134 -5.93 -10.30 -5.72
CA LEU A 134 -6.17 -8.97 -5.14
C LEU A 134 -5.58 -7.85 -6.00
N THR A 135 -4.37 -8.03 -6.53
CA THR A 135 -3.70 -7.07 -7.43
C THR A 135 -4.62 -6.58 -8.55
N LYS A 136 -5.42 -7.47 -9.15
CA LYS A 136 -6.33 -7.15 -10.26
C LYS A 136 -7.51 -6.27 -9.82
N TYR A 137 -7.99 -6.45 -8.60
CA TYR A 137 -9.10 -5.67 -8.05
C TYR A 137 -8.62 -4.27 -7.70
N ILE A 138 -7.46 -4.18 -7.03
CA ILE A 138 -6.79 -2.92 -6.72
C ILE A 138 -6.50 -2.16 -8.01
N SER A 139 -5.98 -2.84 -9.05
CA SER A 139 -5.62 -2.16 -10.30
C SER A 139 -6.81 -1.52 -11.02
N LYS A 140 -8.03 -1.99 -10.75
CA LYS A 140 -9.26 -1.51 -11.38
C LYS A 140 -9.96 -0.39 -10.63
N GLN A 141 -9.68 -0.24 -9.33
CA GLN A 141 -10.44 0.63 -8.43
C GLN A 141 -10.57 2.07 -8.97
N TYR A 142 -9.51 2.61 -9.60
CA TYR A 142 -9.48 3.99 -10.09
C TYR A 142 -9.62 4.11 -11.61
N LEU A 143 -9.66 2.98 -12.34
CA LEU A 143 -9.72 2.94 -13.81
C LEU A 143 -11.09 2.55 -14.33
N ASN A 144 -12.05 2.40 -13.43
CA ASN A 144 -13.38 1.95 -13.76
C ASN A 144 -14.26 3.06 -14.37
N PHE A 145 -13.92 4.34 -14.19
CA PHE A 145 -14.63 5.50 -14.76
C PHE A 145 -16.18 5.43 -14.63
N GLY A 146 -16.67 4.79 -13.57
CA GLY A 146 -18.10 4.64 -13.29
C GLY A 146 -18.82 3.55 -14.10
N THR A 147 -18.09 2.67 -14.79
CA THR A 147 -18.70 1.56 -15.57
C THR A 147 -19.22 0.44 -14.67
N ASP A 148 -18.47 0.08 -13.63
CA ASP A 148 -18.93 -0.81 -12.56
C ASP A 148 -19.38 0.00 -11.33
N PRO A 149 -20.65 -0.06 -10.91
CA PRO A 149 -21.16 0.73 -9.78
C PRO A 149 -20.54 0.36 -8.42
N LYS A 150 -19.80 -0.76 -8.33
CA LYS A 150 -19.08 -1.15 -7.12
C LYS A 150 -17.81 -0.33 -6.88
N TYR A 151 -17.21 0.23 -7.92
CA TYR A 151 -16.01 1.07 -7.78
C TYR A 151 -16.34 2.54 -7.96
N SER A 152 -15.43 3.39 -7.50
CA SER A 152 -15.60 4.83 -7.62
C SER A 152 -15.65 5.29 -9.08
N PRO A 153 -16.55 6.24 -9.43
CA PRO A 153 -16.56 6.84 -10.75
C PRO A 153 -15.40 7.82 -10.97
N SER A 154 -14.77 8.30 -9.90
CA SER A 154 -13.63 9.21 -9.93
C SER A 154 -12.41 8.56 -9.30
N PRO A 155 -11.19 8.80 -9.83
CA PRO A 155 -9.97 8.42 -9.15
C PRO A 155 -9.71 9.20 -7.85
N GLU A 156 -10.25 10.40 -7.71
CA GLU A 156 -10.08 11.23 -6.51
C GLU A 156 -10.81 10.59 -5.31
N ASN A 157 -10.33 10.88 -4.09
CA ASN A 157 -11.08 10.60 -2.86
C ASN A 157 -11.43 9.10 -2.68
N ASN A 158 -10.45 8.23 -2.88
CA ASN A 158 -10.56 6.79 -2.69
C ASN A 158 -9.52 6.27 -1.70
N GLY A 159 -9.93 5.28 -0.90
CA GLY A 159 -9.04 4.57 0.01
C GLY A 159 -9.19 3.05 -0.06
N ILE A 160 -8.30 2.35 0.62
CA ILE A 160 -8.29 0.89 0.73
C ILE A 160 -8.30 0.52 2.21
N TRP A 161 -9.25 -0.30 2.62
CA TRP A 161 -9.29 -0.86 3.97
C TRP A 161 -8.90 -2.33 3.92
N LEU A 162 -7.82 -2.69 4.61
CA LEU A 162 -7.46 -4.08 4.84
C LEU A 162 -8.05 -4.54 6.18
N ILE A 163 -9.08 -5.37 6.09
CA ILE A 163 -9.91 -5.80 7.21
C ILE A 163 -9.60 -7.27 7.52
N THR A 164 -9.35 -7.63 8.79
CA THR A 164 -9.15 -9.03 9.19
C THR A 164 -9.49 -9.27 10.66
N ASN A 165 -9.28 -10.48 11.17
CA ASN A 165 -9.43 -10.78 12.60
C ASN A 165 -8.38 -10.01 13.44
N LYS A 166 -8.77 -9.49 14.59
CA LYS A 166 -7.87 -8.73 15.47
C LYS A 166 -6.63 -9.50 15.93
N ASP A 167 -6.76 -10.82 16.11
CA ASP A 167 -5.68 -11.72 16.54
C ASP A 167 -4.74 -12.13 15.38
N ASP A 168 -5.04 -11.72 14.14
CA ASP A 168 -4.17 -12.03 13.01
C ASP A 168 -2.81 -11.39 13.21
N LYS A 169 -1.77 -12.18 13.00
CA LYS A 169 -0.40 -11.68 13.02
C LYS A 169 -0.14 -10.75 11.85
N LEU A 170 0.56 -9.65 12.09
CA LEU A 170 0.95 -8.69 11.04
C LEU A 170 1.74 -9.36 9.91
N GLU A 171 2.55 -10.38 10.22
CA GLU A 171 3.31 -11.14 9.22
C GLU A 171 2.41 -11.80 8.16
N ASN A 172 1.18 -12.18 8.53
CA ASN A 172 0.22 -12.80 7.62
C ASN A 172 -0.38 -11.77 6.64
N LEU A 173 -0.26 -10.48 6.94
CA LEU A 173 -0.79 -9.39 6.11
C LEU A 173 0.17 -9.01 4.97
N ASN A 174 1.45 -9.37 5.10
CA ASN A 174 2.51 -9.03 4.15
C ASN A 174 2.15 -9.34 2.68
N LYS A 175 1.54 -10.51 2.42
CA LYS A 175 1.17 -10.89 1.05
C LYS A 175 0.06 -10.02 0.46
N TYR A 176 -0.85 -9.51 1.30
CA TYR A 176 -1.94 -8.65 0.87
C TYR A 176 -1.46 -7.22 0.69
N ILE A 177 -0.63 -6.72 1.62
CA ILE A 177 0.04 -5.42 1.49
C ILE A 177 0.84 -5.39 0.19
N TRP A 178 1.63 -6.43 -0.11
CA TRP A 178 2.35 -6.53 -1.39
C TRP A 178 1.41 -6.40 -2.60
N GLN A 179 0.31 -7.14 -2.63
CA GLN A 179 -0.65 -7.09 -3.75
C GLN A 179 -1.36 -5.74 -3.89
N ILE A 180 -1.63 -5.06 -2.76
CA ILE A 180 -2.17 -3.70 -2.74
C ILE A 180 -1.17 -2.74 -3.38
N LEU A 181 0.08 -2.77 -2.95
CA LEU A 181 1.13 -1.88 -3.47
C LEU A 181 1.37 -2.12 -4.97
N ASP A 182 1.50 -3.39 -5.37
CA ASP A 182 1.71 -3.80 -6.76
C ASP A 182 0.52 -3.39 -7.65
N GLY A 183 -0.71 -3.66 -7.20
CA GLY A 183 -1.92 -3.26 -7.90
C GLY A 183 -2.04 -1.75 -8.08
N TYR A 184 -1.66 -0.98 -7.05
CA TYR A 184 -1.69 0.48 -7.10
C TYR A 184 -0.66 1.05 -8.10
N VAL A 185 0.55 0.48 -8.16
CA VAL A 185 1.57 0.89 -9.15
C VAL A 185 1.10 0.58 -10.57
N ILE A 186 0.52 -0.61 -10.80
CA ILE A 186 -0.04 -0.99 -12.11
C ILE A 186 -1.11 0.02 -12.54
N MET A 187 -2.02 0.34 -11.63
CA MET A 187 -3.07 1.31 -11.86
C MET A 187 -2.54 2.70 -12.17
N ALA A 188 -1.57 3.20 -11.40
CA ALA A 188 -0.99 4.51 -11.61
C ALA A 188 -0.28 4.60 -12.97
N ASN A 189 0.44 3.55 -13.39
CA ASN A 189 1.01 3.45 -14.73
C ASN A 189 -0.06 3.45 -15.82
N GLN A 190 -1.14 2.69 -15.64
CA GLN A 190 -2.26 2.66 -16.60
C GLN A 190 -2.96 4.02 -16.69
N TYR A 191 -3.20 4.69 -15.57
CA TYR A 191 -3.76 6.04 -15.53
C TYR A 191 -2.84 7.03 -16.26
N ALA A 192 -1.54 6.99 -16.00
CA ALA A 192 -0.55 7.82 -16.69
C ALA A 192 -0.59 7.61 -18.22
N MET A 193 -0.69 6.36 -18.64
CA MET A 193 -0.81 6.01 -20.07
C MET A 193 -2.12 6.51 -20.68
N ILE A 194 -3.24 6.45 -19.96
CA ILE A 194 -4.54 6.93 -20.46
C ILE A 194 -4.56 8.46 -20.57
N VAL A 195 -4.11 9.16 -19.53
CA VAL A 195 -4.23 10.62 -19.43
C VAL A 195 -3.10 11.35 -20.16
N TYR A 196 -1.86 10.89 -20.01
CA TYR A 196 -0.67 11.57 -20.54
C TYR A 196 0.01 10.83 -21.70
N ARG A 197 -0.43 9.60 -22.01
CA ARG A 197 0.19 8.73 -23.04
C ARG A 197 1.67 8.42 -22.77
N LYS A 198 2.02 8.30 -21.48
CA LYS A 198 3.38 8.11 -20.96
C LYS A 198 3.38 7.11 -19.80
N THR A 199 4.51 6.45 -19.59
CA THR A 199 4.76 5.72 -18.35
C THR A 199 5.03 6.69 -17.21
N LEU A 200 4.96 6.25 -15.95
CA LEU A 200 5.26 7.11 -14.80
C LEU A 200 6.66 7.74 -14.88
N ASP A 201 7.65 6.96 -15.30
CA ASP A 201 9.05 7.40 -15.40
C ASP A 201 9.25 8.50 -16.47
N ASP A 202 8.38 8.54 -17.48
CA ASP A 202 8.44 9.51 -18.58
C ASP A 202 7.63 10.79 -18.32
N LEU A 203 6.89 10.87 -17.21
CA LEU A 203 6.16 12.07 -16.83
C LEU A 203 7.13 13.19 -16.45
N SER A 204 6.81 14.41 -16.90
CA SER A 204 7.43 15.61 -16.36
C SER A 204 7.06 15.78 -14.89
N GLU A 205 7.86 16.53 -14.12
CA GLU A 205 7.58 16.77 -12.70
C GLU A 205 6.19 17.37 -12.45
N LYS A 206 5.73 18.24 -13.36
CA LYS A 206 4.38 18.81 -13.28
C LYS A 206 3.30 17.74 -13.49
N GLU A 207 3.41 16.94 -14.55
CA GLU A 207 2.44 15.87 -14.84
C GLU A 207 2.40 14.85 -13.69
N PHE A 208 3.56 14.50 -13.14
CA PHE A 208 3.65 13.58 -12.01
C PHE A 208 3.04 14.18 -10.74
N ALA A 209 3.27 15.47 -10.45
CA ALA A 209 2.66 16.14 -9.32
C ALA A 209 1.14 16.25 -9.45
N ASP A 210 0.63 16.48 -10.66
CA ASP A 210 -0.81 16.50 -10.93
C ASP A 210 -1.41 15.10 -10.79
N LEU A 211 -0.75 14.05 -11.29
CA LEU A 211 -1.14 12.66 -11.09
C LEU A 211 -1.22 12.29 -9.61
N LYS A 212 -0.23 12.66 -8.80
CA LYS A 212 -0.21 12.37 -7.35
C LYS A 212 -1.33 13.04 -6.57
N LYS A 213 -1.84 14.20 -7.03
CA LYS A 213 -3.00 14.84 -6.40
C LYS A 213 -4.27 14.03 -6.65
N VAL A 214 -4.42 13.52 -7.87
CA VAL A 214 -5.58 12.72 -8.27
C VAL A 214 -5.52 11.31 -7.67
N LEU A 215 -4.35 10.68 -7.76
CA LEU A 215 -4.08 9.35 -7.22
C LEU A 215 -3.30 9.50 -5.91
N SER A 216 -4.04 9.80 -4.85
CA SER A 216 -3.50 9.74 -3.49
C SER A 216 -3.60 8.32 -2.96
N PHE A 217 -2.53 7.79 -2.37
CA PHE A 217 -2.52 6.46 -1.78
C PHE A 217 -2.99 6.53 -0.33
N HIS A 218 -4.07 5.82 -0.02
CA HIS A 218 -4.65 5.74 1.31
C HIS A 218 -4.87 4.27 1.68
N LEU A 219 -4.18 3.81 2.74
CA LEU A 219 -4.35 2.49 3.30
C LEU A 219 -4.69 2.62 4.78
N SER A 220 -5.78 1.99 5.18
CA SER A 220 -6.14 1.83 6.59
C SER A 220 -6.24 0.35 6.93
N PHE A 221 -5.89 0.01 8.17
CA PHE A 221 -6.12 -1.31 8.73
C PHE A 221 -7.33 -1.25 9.64
N LYS A 222 -8.15 -2.31 9.63
CA LYS A 222 -9.29 -2.46 10.52
C LYS A 222 -9.45 -3.90 10.93
N PHE A 223 -10.05 -4.14 12.09
CA PHE A 223 -10.45 -5.48 12.47
C PHE A 223 -11.96 -5.65 12.43
N SER A 224 -12.39 -6.89 12.18
CA SER A 224 -13.77 -7.34 12.34
C SER A 224 -13.76 -8.70 13.02
N ASP A 225 -14.60 -8.86 14.04
CA ASP A 225 -14.89 -10.17 14.64
C ASP A 225 -15.96 -10.93 13.83
N GLU A 226 -16.66 -10.24 12.93
CA GLU A 226 -17.64 -10.84 12.03
C GLU A 226 -16.94 -11.42 10.79
N PRO A 227 -17.27 -12.66 10.38
CA PRO A 227 -16.80 -13.20 9.11
C PRO A 227 -17.37 -12.38 7.92
N PRO A 228 -16.76 -12.48 6.72
CA PRO A 228 -17.21 -11.76 5.54
C PRO A 228 -18.68 -12.08 5.23
N ARG A 229 -19.44 -11.06 4.81
CA ARG A 229 -20.89 -11.22 4.57
C ARG A 229 -21.09 -12.01 3.28
N ILE A 230 -21.44 -13.29 3.42
CA ILE A 230 -21.83 -14.12 2.29
C ILE A 230 -23.18 -13.64 1.75
N ILE A 231 -23.18 -12.81 0.72
CA ILE A 231 -24.38 -12.59 -0.07
C ILE A 231 -24.55 -13.81 -0.96
N ASN A 232 -25.42 -14.73 -0.54
CA ASN A 232 -25.92 -15.76 -1.44
C ASN A 232 -26.82 -15.10 -2.49
N GLU A 233 -26.24 -14.62 -3.59
CA GLU A 233 -27.01 -14.30 -4.80
C GLU A 233 -27.48 -15.60 -5.47
N LEU A 234 -28.43 -16.28 -4.82
CA LEU A 234 -29.28 -17.31 -5.40
C LEU A 234 -30.64 -17.27 -4.70
N GLN A 235 -31.43 -16.23 -5.04
CA GLN A 235 -32.90 -16.29 -5.10
C GLN A 235 -33.40 -15.50 -6.30
#